data_AF-A0A7J4IWG7-F1
#
_entry.id   AF-A0A7J4IWG7-F1
#
_cell.length_a   1.000
_cell.length_b   1.000
_cell.length_c   1.000
_cell.angle_alpha   90.00
_cell.angle_beta   90.00
_cell.angle_gamma   90.00
#
_symmetry.space_group_name_H-M   'P 1'
#
loop_
_entity.id
_entity.type
_entity.pdbx_description
1 polymer ?
#
loop_
_entity_poly.entity_id
_entity_poly.type
_entity_poly.pdbx_seq_one_letter_code
_entity_poly.pdbx_strand_id
1 'polypeptide(L)'
;MKNTILIPAILMVLLVGCVGAQPRFDSNLDTEYRNNENQNTPRGNIILKEGQDYSKGALKISDIKITDSRCPKDAQCIWAGELGATMKVSINGSDPAEVILGETTRKTATIGNYTIGIVSVSPQAKIITITINETPKDPPKEGERQWVSIAPKQCNSNDWDKWEVKRLFRSEEEKIRAFLESQKGVKTYDFAQKQTDAIVCSACSCPRGDIIAVLVDLSSIKKMKEMGWNSMEPIACTKEAKVCSDASIVGREAPFCEFASCPDIKGGDDGRNDEEFKVELWLVPSFVIDPVSKEIKIGPDGGVTVKTEQLRDGNVSVQNKQLTKAQMESLKSLILSANFFKITQEDARTCIADKPTRSLEIKFGELENEVSNIGAECDAEKLEAARKIADYIEQAVNN
;
A
#
# COMPACT_ATOMS: atom_id res chain seq x y z
N MET A 1 53.77 27.48 18.11
CA MET A 1 54.32 27.08 19.43
C MET A 1 53.45 25.98 19.99
N LYS A 2 54.07 24.86 20.34
CA LYS A 2 53.43 23.62 20.82
C LYS A 2 52.87 23.84 22.23
N ASN A 3 51.69 23.34 22.55
CA ASN A 3 51.30 23.05 23.92
C ASN A 3 50.59 21.70 24.00
N THR A 4 51.41 20.72 24.39
CA THR A 4 51.07 19.38 24.81
C THR A 4 50.67 19.45 26.29
N ILE A 5 49.51 18.92 26.67
CA ILE A 5 49.19 18.65 28.08
C ILE A 5 48.86 17.16 28.23
N LEU A 6 49.84 16.46 28.79
CA LEU A 6 49.77 15.16 29.49
C LEU A 6 49.23 15.40 30.91
N ILE A 7 48.57 14.40 31.55
CA ILE A 7 48.49 14.06 33.01
C ILE A 7 47.28 13.09 33.24
N PRO A 8 47.29 12.15 34.22
CA PRO A 8 47.62 10.74 33.98
C PRO A 8 46.53 9.77 34.48
N ALA A 9 46.84 8.47 34.37
CA ALA A 9 46.12 7.36 34.97
C ALA A 9 45.96 7.49 36.50
N ILE A 10 44.74 7.23 36.99
CA ILE A 10 44.49 6.83 38.39
C ILE A 10 43.82 5.45 38.38
N LEU A 11 44.62 4.50 38.83
CA LEU A 11 44.28 3.16 39.27
C LEU A 11 43.58 3.27 40.64
N MET A 12 42.36 2.76 40.79
CA MET A 12 41.85 2.41 42.11
C MET A 12 41.05 1.12 42.07
N VAL A 13 41.69 0.10 42.64
CA VAL A 13 41.19 -1.22 42.99
C VAL A 13 40.18 -1.06 44.14
N LEU A 14 38.97 -1.59 43.97
CA LEU A 14 38.12 -1.99 45.09
C LEU A 14 37.55 -3.38 44.80
N LEU A 15 38.24 -4.37 45.35
CA LEU A 15 37.73 -5.71 45.62
C LEU A 15 36.84 -5.65 46.86
N VAL A 16 35.54 -5.89 46.69
CA VAL A 16 34.67 -6.30 47.80
C VAL A 16 33.89 -7.53 47.33
N GLY A 17 34.13 -8.64 48.03
CA GLY A 17 33.57 -9.94 47.73
C GLY A 17 32.08 -10.05 48.07
N CYS A 18 31.40 -10.90 47.30
CA CYS A 18 30.19 -11.57 47.74
C CYS A 18 30.43 -13.08 47.63
N VAL A 19 30.53 -13.71 48.80
CA VAL A 19 30.38 -15.15 48.98
C VAL A 19 28.89 -15.45 48.83
N GLY A 20 28.53 -16.28 47.85
CA GLY A 20 27.15 -16.69 47.61
C GLY A 20 27.08 -18.00 46.84
N ALA A 21 26.77 -19.06 47.58
CA ALA A 21 26.38 -20.42 47.19
C ALA A 21 26.41 -20.81 45.69
N GLN A 22 27.25 -21.78 45.35
CA GLN A 22 27.14 -22.54 44.10
C GLN A 22 25.96 -23.52 44.17
N PRO A 23 25.03 -23.53 43.20
CA PRO A 23 24.12 -24.66 43.04
C PRO A 23 24.88 -25.85 42.43
N ARG A 24 24.79 -27.00 43.11
CA ARG A 24 25.18 -28.30 42.54
C ARG A 24 24.28 -28.60 41.33
N PHE A 25 24.89 -28.79 40.17
CA PHE A 25 24.24 -29.34 38.99
C PHE A 25 24.14 -30.86 39.18
N ASP A 26 22.99 -31.34 39.66
CA ASP A 26 22.65 -32.76 39.59
C ASP A 26 22.23 -33.08 38.14
N SER A 27 23.11 -33.78 37.42
CA SER A 27 22.81 -34.41 36.15
C SER A 27 21.98 -35.67 36.38
N ASN A 28 20.66 -35.51 36.51
CA ASN A 28 19.68 -36.57 36.33
C ASN A 28 18.29 -35.95 36.18
N LEU A 29 17.90 -35.66 34.94
CA LEU A 29 16.54 -35.29 34.60
C LEU A 29 16.14 -35.89 33.24
N ASP A 30 16.32 -37.20 33.13
CA ASP A 30 15.43 -38.01 32.32
C ASP A 30 14.14 -38.19 33.13
N THR A 31 13.18 -37.30 32.89
CA THR A 31 11.79 -37.53 33.30
C THR A 31 10.88 -37.40 32.09
N GLU A 32 10.17 -38.48 31.86
CA GLU A 32 9.10 -38.68 30.89
C GLU A 32 8.23 -37.43 30.73
N TYR A 33 8.25 -36.85 29.53
CA TYR A 33 7.28 -35.85 29.11
C TYR A 33 5.93 -36.56 28.84
N ARG A 34 5.19 -36.85 29.92
CA ARG A 34 3.80 -37.30 29.82
C ARG A 34 2.94 -36.13 29.31
N ASN A 35 2.22 -36.39 28.23
CA ASN A 35 1.10 -35.61 27.73
C ASN A 35 0.13 -35.29 28.87
N ASN A 36 0.17 -34.06 29.40
CA ASN A 36 -0.91 -33.52 30.22
C ASN A 36 -1.57 -32.39 29.44
N GLU A 37 -2.75 -32.70 28.95
CA GLU A 37 -3.79 -31.75 28.53
C GLU A 37 -4.04 -30.71 29.64
N ASN A 38 -4.52 -29.54 29.22
CA ASN A 38 -5.03 -28.43 30.03
C ASN A 38 -3.99 -27.47 30.62
N GLN A 39 -3.42 -26.62 29.76
CA GLN A 39 -3.13 -25.24 30.17
C GLN A 39 -4.13 -24.30 29.49
N ASN A 40 -4.97 -23.68 30.32
CA ASN A 40 -5.94 -22.65 29.98
C ASN A 40 -5.22 -21.42 29.42
N THR A 41 -5.01 -21.42 28.11
CA THR A 41 -4.74 -20.23 27.32
C THR A 41 -6.04 -19.42 27.14
N PRO A 42 -5.96 -18.14 26.73
CA PRO A 42 -7.14 -17.38 26.30
C PRO A 42 -7.97 -18.24 25.34
N ARG A 43 -9.23 -18.49 25.70
CA ARG A 43 -10.12 -19.51 25.11
C ARG A 43 -9.94 -19.61 23.59
N GLY A 44 -9.31 -20.68 23.12
CA GLY A 44 -9.16 -20.99 21.68
C GLY A 44 -7.72 -21.03 21.15
N ASN A 45 -6.74 -20.54 21.90
CA ASN A 45 -5.33 -20.59 21.47
C ASN A 45 -4.69 -21.95 21.79
N ILE A 46 -4.00 -22.54 20.82
CA ILE A 46 -3.28 -23.82 20.93
C ILE A 46 -1.81 -23.53 20.74
N ILE A 47 -0.98 -23.99 21.68
CA ILE A 47 0.48 -23.83 21.64
C ILE A 47 1.08 -25.15 21.16
N LEU A 48 1.82 -25.11 20.06
CA LEU A 48 2.44 -26.29 19.44
C LEU A 48 3.95 -26.07 19.33
N LYS A 49 4.73 -27.11 19.64
CA LYS A 49 6.17 -27.13 19.39
C LYS A 49 6.47 -27.60 17.96
N GLU A 50 7.59 -27.16 17.41
CA GLU A 50 8.11 -27.71 16.15
C GLU A 50 8.23 -29.24 16.22
N GLY A 51 7.72 -29.94 15.20
CA GLY A 51 7.64 -31.41 15.15
C GLY A 51 6.56 -32.05 16.01
N GLN A 52 5.77 -31.28 16.76
CA GLN A 52 4.65 -31.82 17.55
C GLN A 52 3.43 -32.07 16.68
N ASP A 53 2.84 -33.25 16.80
CA ASP A 53 1.54 -33.56 16.21
C ASP A 53 0.39 -33.04 17.08
N TYR A 54 -0.69 -32.60 16.44
CA TYR A 54 -1.93 -32.18 17.10
C TYR A 54 -3.12 -32.89 16.45
N SER A 55 -4.11 -33.28 17.25
CA SER A 55 -5.34 -33.89 16.75
C SER A 55 -6.53 -33.47 17.60
N LYS A 56 -7.63 -33.08 16.94
CA LYS A 56 -8.90 -32.76 17.58
C LYS A 56 -10.05 -33.15 16.66
N GLY A 57 -10.83 -34.14 17.08
CA GLY A 57 -11.92 -34.68 16.26
C GLY A 57 -11.40 -35.22 14.93
N ALA A 58 -11.92 -34.69 13.82
CA ALA A 58 -11.51 -35.07 12.46
C ALA A 58 -10.20 -34.42 12.00
N LEU A 59 -9.76 -33.35 12.66
CA LEU A 59 -8.60 -32.55 12.25
C LEU A 59 -7.31 -33.14 12.83
N LYS A 60 -6.32 -33.35 11.97
CA LYS A 60 -4.94 -33.66 12.35
C LYS A 60 -3.98 -32.63 11.75
N ILE A 61 -3.07 -32.12 12.57
CA ILE A 61 -1.96 -31.24 12.17
C ILE A 61 -0.65 -31.96 12.50
N SER A 62 0.27 -32.04 11.56
CA SER A 62 1.57 -32.69 11.70
C SER A 62 2.66 -31.92 10.94
N ASP A 63 3.92 -32.36 11.06
CA ASP A 63 5.06 -31.78 10.34
C ASP A 63 5.21 -30.26 10.53
N ILE A 64 4.93 -29.76 11.74
CA ILE A 64 5.03 -28.33 12.06
C ILE A 64 6.49 -27.90 12.00
N LYS A 65 6.79 -26.90 11.16
CA LYS A 65 8.11 -26.30 10.97
C LYS A 65 8.01 -24.78 11.11
N ILE A 66 8.89 -24.19 11.90
CA ILE A 66 8.92 -22.73 12.04
C ILE A 66 9.82 -22.15 10.95
N THR A 67 9.32 -21.13 10.26
CA THR A 67 10.05 -20.43 9.20
C THR A 67 10.38 -19.01 9.66
N ASP A 68 11.65 -18.66 9.66
CA ASP A 68 12.12 -17.30 9.95
C ASP A 68 12.91 -16.79 8.75
N SER A 69 12.26 -15.94 7.95
CA SER A 69 12.88 -15.29 6.79
C SER A 69 13.22 -13.83 7.07
N ARG A 70 13.09 -13.37 8.32
CA ARG A 70 13.36 -11.98 8.68
C ARG A 70 14.81 -11.62 8.43
N CYS A 71 15.01 -10.36 8.07
CA CYS A 71 16.33 -9.82 7.78
C CYS A 71 17.21 -9.82 9.04
N PRO A 72 18.43 -10.38 8.97
CA PRO A 72 19.41 -10.20 10.02
C PRO A 72 19.57 -8.72 10.37
N LYS A 73 19.82 -8.42 11.65
CA LYS A 73 19.94 -7.03 12.15
C LYS A 73 20.99 -6.21 11.40
N ASP A 74 21.97 -6.87 10.79
CA ASP A 74 23.09 -6.26 10.08
C ASP A 74 23.00 -6.40 8.55
N ALA A 75 21.84 -6.81 8.01
CA ALA A 75 21.63 -7.00 6.58
C ALA A 75 20.59 -6.01 6.03
N GLN A 76 20.91 -5.39 4.89
CA GLN A 76 19.94 -4.62 4.11
C GLN A 76 19.21 -5.55 3.15
N CYS A 77 17.99 -5.93 3.50
CA CYS A 77 17.15 -6.68 2.58
C CYS A 77 16.42 -5.77 1.60
N ILE A 78 16.25 -6.27 0.39
CA ILE A 78 15.39 -5.63 -0.61
C ILE A 78 13.92 -5.83 -0.22
N TRP A 79 13.55 -6.99 0.33
CA TRP A 79 12.18 -7.34 0.74
C TRP A 79 12.10 -7.65 2.24
N ALA A 80 11.00 -7.24 2.89
CA ALA A 80 10.76 -7.56 4.29
C ALA A 80 10.36 -9.03 4.44
N GLY A 81 11.32 -9.87 4.85
CA GLY A 81 11.01 -11.25 5.21
C GLY A 81 10.09 -11.34 6.43
N GLU A 82 9.47 -12.50 6.62
CA GLU A 82 8.49 -12.73 7.69
C GLU A 82 8.80 -13.94 8.56
N LEU A 83 8.17 -13.95 9.73
CA LEU A 83 8.17 -15.08 10.65
C LEU A 83 6.83 -15.83 10.51
N GLY A 84 6.89 -17.16 10.47
CA GLY A 84 5.73 -18.00 10.19
C GLY A 84 5.93 -19.47 10.54
N ALA A 85 5.04 -20.31 10.03
CA ALA A 85 5.17 -21.76 10.10
C ALA A 85 4.54 -22.46 8.90
N THR A 86 5.14 -23.59 8.55
CA THR A 86 4.58 -24.60 7.65
C THR A 86 4.06 -25.79 8.45
N MET A 87 2.93 -26.34 8.06
CA MET A 87 2.35 -27.54 8.68
C MET A 87 1.54 -28.35 7.68
N LYS A 88 1.41 -29.65 7.89
CA LYS A 88 0.49 -30.50 7.13
C LYS A 88 -0.79 -30.70 7.91
N VAL A 89 -1.91 -30.58 7.22
CA VAL A 89 -3.24 -30.68 7.83
C VAL A 89 -4.09 -31.70 7.07
N SER A 90 -4.66 -32.66 7.77
CA SER A 90 -5.60 -33.64 7.20
C SER A 90 -6.93 -33.65 7.96
N ILE A 91 -8.00 -33.99 7.24
CA ILE A 91 -9.35 -34.08 7.79
C ILE A 91 -9.89 -35.47 7.48
N ASN A 92 -10.37 -36.19 8.50
CA ASN A 92 -10.90 -37.55 8.36
C ASN A 92 -9.95 -38.53 7.65
N GLY A 93 -8.63 -38.37 7.83
CA GLY A 93 -7.63 -39.22 7.20
C GLY A 93 -7.43 -38.97 5.70
N SER A 94 -7.90 -37.84 5.16
CA SER A 94 -7.57 -37.40 3.81
C SER A 94 -6.06 -37.23 3.62
N ASP A 95 -5.62 -37.17 2.37
CA ASP A 95 -4.25 -36.75 2.05
C ASP A 95 -3.97 -35.39 2.71
N PRO A 96 -2.82 -35.23 3.40
CA PRO A 96 -2.52 -33.98 4.09
C PRO A 96 -2.27 -32.83 3.11
N ALA A 97 -2.93 -31.70 3.33
CA ALA A 97 -2.65 -30.45 2.63
C ALA A 97 -1.57 -29.65 3.37
N GLU A 98 -0.64 -29.04 2.63
CA GLU A 98 0.35 -28.14 3.21
C GLU A 98 -0.26 -26.75 3.45
N VAL A 99 -0.09 -26.26 4.68
CA VAL A 99 -0.52 -24.95 5.14
C VAL A 99 0.71 -24.12 5.48
N ILE A 100 0.74 -22.90 4.97
CA ILE A 100 1.77 -21.90 5.25
C ILE A 100 1.08 -20.72 5.91
N LEU A 101 1.49 -20.37 7.14
CA LEU A 101 1.01 -19.20 7.87
C LEU A 101 2.16 -18.25 8.16
N GLY A 102 1.89 -16.95 8.12
CA GLY A 102 2.85 -15.88 8.40
C GLY A 102 2.25 -14.83 9.33
N GLU A 103 3.05 -14.26 10.23
CA GLU A 103 2.61 -13.24 11.19
C GLU A 103 2.14 -11.94 10.50
N THR A 104 2.56 -11.70 9.25
CA THR A 104 2.20 -10.49 8.51
C THR A 104 1.43 -10.80 7.22
N THR A 105 1.87 -11.75 6.40
CA THR A 105 1.29 -11.94 5.05
C THR A 105 0.07 -12.85 5.03
N ARG A 106 0.10 -13.98 5.74
CA ARG A 106 -0.95 -15.02 5.70
C ARG A 106 -1.29 -15.49 7.10
N LYS A 107 -2.06 -14.67 7.82
CA LYS A 107 -2.41 -14.95 9.22
C LYS A 107 -3.35 -16.13 9.39
N THR A 108 -4.10 -16.53 8.37
CA THR A 108 -5.08 -17.60 8.46
C THR A 108 -5.10 -18.46 7.21
N ALA A 109 -5.44 -19.73 7.35
CA ALA A 109 -5.72 -20.66 6.25
C ALA A 109 -6.97 -21.48 6.56
N THR A 110 -7.74 -21.84 5.54
CA THR A 110 -8.98 -22.62 5.70
C THR A 110 -8.85 -23.97 5.00
N ILE A 111 -9.12 -25.06 5.73
CA ILE A 111 -9.15 -26.42 5.18
C ILE A 111 -10.44 -27.09 5.63
N GLY A 112 -11.23 -27.55 4.66
CA GLY A 112 -12.56 -28.11 4.92
C GLY A 112 -13.43 -27.11 5.69
N ASN A 113 -13.86 -27.51 6.89
CA ASN A 113 -14.63 -26.68 7.82
C ASN A 113 -13.78 -26.11 8.96
N TYR A 114 -12.46 -26.04 8.83
CA TYR A 114 -11.58 -25.48 9.86
C TYR A 114 -10.84 -24.25 9.31
N THR A 115 -10.86 -23.16 10.08
CA THR A 115 -10.00 -21.99 9.89
C THR A 115 -8.89 -22.05 10.93
N ILE A 116 -7.64 -22.13 10.47
CA ILE A 116 -6.45 -22.15 11.31
C ILE A 116 -5.81 -20.77 11.21
N GLY A 117 -5.66 -20.07 12.34
CA GLY A 117 -5.04 -18.75 12.41
C GLY A 117 -3.76 -18.73 13.23
N ILE A 118 -2.74 -18.00 12.80
CA ILE A 118 -1.53 -17.76 13.58
C ILE A 118 -1.75 -16.59 14.54
N VAL A 119 -1.39 -16.79 15.81
CA VAL A 119 -1.42 -15.75 16.85
C VAL A 119 -0.02 -15.20 17.06
N SER A 120 0.97 -16.08 17.21
CA SER A 120 2.38 -15.70 17.39
C SER A 120 3.31 -16.86 17.09
N VAL A 121 4.58 -16.53 16.79
CA VAL A 121 5.66 -17.49 16.58
C VAL A 121 6.86 -17.10 17.43
N SER A 122 7.48 -18.07 18.09
CA SER A 122 8.74 -17.91 18.83
C SER A 122 9.80 -18.85 18.26
N PRO A 123 10.69 -18.37 17.36
CA PRO A 123 11.70 -19.23 16.75
C PRO A 123 12.72 -19.73 17.76
N GLN A 124 13.07 -18.95 18.79
CA GLN A 124 13.99 -19.39 19.85
C GLN A 124 13.39 -20.52 20.69
N ALA A 125 12.11 -20.42 21.04
CA ALA A 125 11.42 -21.45 21.81
C ALA A 125 10.94 -22.62 20.96
N LYS A 126 11.04 -22.51 19.62
CA LYS A 126 10.46 -23.43 18.64
C LYS A 126 8.97 -23.69 18.89
N ILE A 127 8.23 -22.61 19.17
CA ILE A 127 6.80 -22.66 19.50
C ILE A 127 6.00 -21.78 18.55
N ILE A 128 4.83 -22.26 18.15
CA ILE A 128 3.79 -21.48 17.48
C ILE A 128 2.50 -21.49 18.32
N THR A 129 1.84 -20.35 18.39
CA THR A 129 0.49 -20.22 18.95
C THR A 129 -0.49 -20.06 17.80
N ILE A 130 -1.45 -20.96 17.68
CA ILE A 130 -2.50 -20.92 16.66
C ILE A 130 -3.89 -20.84 17.28
N THR A 131 -4.88 -20.43 16.49
CA THR A 131 -6.31 -20.60 16.74
C THR A 131 -6.86 -21.60 15.76
N ILE A 132 -7.81 -22.42 16.19
CA ILE A 132 -8.54 -23.34 15.30
C ILE A 132 -10.02 -23.11 15.54
N ASN A 133 -10.70 -22.58 14.53
CA ASN A 133 -12.13 -22.34 14.54
C ASN A 133 -12.79 -23.29 13.55
N GLU A 134 -13.77 -24.08 13.99
CA GLU A 134 -14.66 -24.76 13.07
C GLU A 134 -15.57 -23.70 12.43
N THR A 135 -15.53 -23.57 11.11
CA THR A 135 -16.47 -22.75 10.37
C THR A 135 -17.87 -23.28 10.69
N PRO A 136 -18.79 -22.43 11.18
CA PRO A 136 -20.15 -22.85 11.47
C PRO A 136 -20.73 -23.58 10.24
N LYS A 137 -21.45 -24.68 10.47
CA LYS A 137 -22.21 -25.36 9.40
C LYS A 137 -23.37 -24.52 8.86
N ASP A 138 -23.58 -23.34 9.43
CA ASP A 138 -24.62 -22.43 9.00
C ASP A 138 -24.35 -22.00 7.55
N PRO A 139 -25.41 -21.87 6.74
CA PRO A 139 -25.27 -21.35 5.39
C PRO A 139 -24.59 -19.97 5.45
N PRO A 140 -23.72 -19.64 4.46
CA PRO A 140 -23.05 -18.35 4.41
C PRO A 140 -24.07 -17.23 4.53
N LYS A 141 -23.77 -16.21 5.32
CA LYS A 141 -24.72 -15.11 5.54
C LYS A 141 -24.94 -14.39 4.22
N GLU A 142 -26.17 -13.96 4.00
CA GLU A 142 -26.52 -13.17 2.82
C GLU A 142 -25.61 -11.94 2.72
N GLY A 143 -24.97 -11.76 1.56
CA GLY A 143 -24.01 -10.69 1.31
C GLY A 143 -22.54 -11.03 1.54
N GLU A 144 -22.21 -12.21 2.08
CA GLU A 144 -20.82 -12.68 2.12
C GLU A 144 -20.34 -13.10 0.72
N ARG A 145 -19.17 -12.60 0.33
CA ARG A 145 -18.60 -12.77 -1.01
C ARG A 145 -17.20 -13.34 -0.93
N GLN A 146 -16.79 -14.06 -1.97
CA GLN A 146 -15.46 -14.60 -2.10
C GLN A 146 -14.96 -14.53 -3.54
N TRP A 147 -13.68 -14.20 -3.68
CA TRP A 147 -12.99 -14.25 -4.95
C TRP A 147 -12.78 -15.71 -5.38
N VAL A 148 -13.08 -16.00 -6.63
CA VAL A 148 -12.73 -17.26 -7.30
C VAL A 148 -11.93 -16.94 -8.55
N SER A 149 -10.97 -17.78 -8.88
CA SER A 149 -10.13 -17.61 -10.06
C SER A 149 -10.14 -18.82 -10.96
N ILE A 150 -9.87 -18.61 -12.24
CA ILE A 150 -9.66 -19.68 -13.20
C ILE A 150 -8.34 -19.43 -13.91
N ALA A 151 -7.54 -20.49 -14.03
CA ALA A 151 -6.31 -20.45 -14.79
C ALA A 151 -6.64 -20.29 -16.29
N PRO A 152 -5.76 -19.64 -17.07
CA PRO A 152 -5.97 -19.49 -18.50
C PRO A 152 -6.09 -20.85 -19.18
N LYS A 153 -7.12 -21.02 -20.01
CA LYS A 153 -7.19 -22.12 -20.98
C LYS A 153 -6.78 -21.61 -22.35
N GLN A 154 -6.05 -22.40 -23.11
CA GLN A 154 -5.63 -22.02 -24.46
C GLN A 154 -6.84 -21.68 -25.36
N CYS A 155 -6.69 -20.66 -26.21
CA CYS A 155 -7.63 -20.06 -27.15
C CYS A 155 -9.01 -20.75 -27.30
N ASN A 156 -10.10 -20.02 -27.02
CA ASN A 156 -11.49 -20.44 -27.23
C ASN A 156 -11.91 -21.74 -26.52
N SER A 157 -11.12 -22.20 -25.54
CA SER A 157 -11.45 -23.41 -24.78
C SER A 157 -12.32 -23.12 -23.55
N ASN A 158 -12.47 -21.85 -23.18
CA ASN A 158 -13.33 -21.47 -22.07
C ASN A 158 -14.80 -21.60 -22.46
N ASP A 159 -15.65 -21.91 -21.48
CA ASP A 159 -17.08 -22.09 -21.74
C ASP A 159 -17.75 -20.82 -22.25
N TRP A 160 -17.30 -19.64 -21.81
CA TRP A 160 -17.79 -18.36 -22.32
C TRP A 160 -17.38 -18.08 -23.76
N ASP A 161 -16.31 -18.70 -24.26
CA ASP A 161 -15.89 -18.50 -25.65
C ASP A 161 -16.77 -19.25 -26.64
N LYS A 162 -17.34 -20.38 -26.21
CA LYS A 162 -18.31 -21.17 -26.97
C LYS A 162 -19.72 -20.60 -26.90
N TRP A 163 -19.93 -19.55 -26.12
CA TRP A 163 -21.23 -18.92 -25.97
C TRP A 163 -21.53 -18.04 -27.18
N GLU A 164 -22.25 -18.61 -28.16
CA GLU A 164 -22.70 -17.92 -29.37
C GLU A 164 -23.78 -16.89 -29.02
N VAL A 165 -23.35 -15.67 -28.71
CA VAL A 165 -24.26 -14.52 -28.61
C VAL A 165 -24.12 -13.63 -29.83
N LYS A 166 -25.25 -13.11 -30.30
CA LYS A 166 -25.28 -12.08 -31.36
C LYS A 166 -24.78 -10.72 -30.86
N ARG A 167 -24.60 -10.57 -29.54
CA ARG A 167 -24.16 -9.33 -28.90
C ARG A 167 -22.64 -9.20 -28.99
N LEU A 168 -22.17 -8.04 -29.40
CA LEU A 168 -20.77 -7.67 -29.30
C LEU A 168 -20.49 -7.17 -27.88
N PHE A 169 -19.47 -7.74 -27.24
CA PHE A 169 -18.96 -7.26 -25.96
C PHE A 169 -17.76 -6.35 -26.21
N ARG A 170 -17.64 -5.29 -25.40
CA ARG A 170 -16.53 -4.34 -25.51
C ARG A 170 -15.24 -4.87 -24.91
N SER A 171 -15.37 -5.76 -23.92
CA SER A 171 -14.25 -6.37 -23.22
C SER A 171 -14.53 -7.84 -22.87
N GLU A 172 -13.47 -8.57 -22.55
CA GLU A 172 -13.58 -9.94 -22.02
C GLU A 172 -14.28 -9.98 -20.67
N GLU A 173 -14.03 -8.98 -19.81
CA GLU A 173 -14.76 -8.80 -18.56
C GLU A 173 -16.28 -8.79 -18.81
N GLU A 174 -16.76 -7.94 -19.72
CA GLU A 174 -18.20 -7.82 -20.01
C GLU A 174 -18.78 -9.17 -20.48
N LYS A 175 -18.04 -9.89 -21.32
CA LYS A 175 -18.41 -11.22 -21.82
C LYS A 175 -18.51 -12.26 -20.69
N ILE A 176 -17.53 -12.30 -19.80
CA ILE A 176 -17.48 -13.27 -18.68
C ILE A 176 -18.58 -12.98 -17.67
N ARG A 177 -18.76 -11.71 -17.28
CA ARG A 177 -19.83 -11.30 -16.37
C ARG A 177 -21.20 -11.68 -16.93
N ALA A 178 -21.45 -11.35 -18.20
CA ALA A 178 -22.70 -11.69 -18.87
C ALA A 178 -22.93 -13.20 -18.98
N PHE A 179 -21.88 -13.98 -19.24
CA PHE A 179 -21.96 -15.45 -19.30
C PHE A 179 -22.31 -16.04 -17.94
N LEU A 180 -21.59 -15.65 -16.88
CA LEU A 180 -21.82 -16.16 -15.53
C LEU A 180 -23.23 -15.80 -15.04
N GLU A 181 -23.70 -14.59 -15.30
CA GLU A 181 -25.02 -14.16 -14.89
C GLU A 181 -26.13 -14.84 -15.71
N SER A 182 -26.03 -14.80 -17.04
CA SER A 182 -27.13 -15.25 -17.93
C SER A 182 -27.20 -16.77 -18.07
N GLN A 183 -26.06 -17.45 -18.21
CA GLN A 183 -26.01 -18.89 -18.44
C GLN A 183 -25.88 -19.69 -17.15
N LYS A 184 -25.23 -19.10 -16.14
CA LYS A 184 -24.95 -19.79 -14.89
C LYS A 184 -25.71 -19.20 -13.70
N GLY A 185 -26.48 -18.12 -13.84
CA GLY A 185 -27.19 -17.52 -12.70
C GLY A 185 -26.26 -17.15 -11.54
N VAL A 186 -24.99 -16.84 -11.84
CA VAL A 186 -23.98 -16.43 -10.87
C VAL A 186 -23.76 -14.94 -11.07
N LYS A 187 -24.18 -14.15 -10.08
CA LYS A 187 -23.93 -12.71 -10.07
C LYS A 187 -22.46 -12.44 -9.74
N THR A 188 -21.86 -11.56 -10.51
CA THR A 188 -20.49 -11.08 -10.30
C THR A 188 -20.52 -9.66 -9.77
N TYR A 189 -19.76 -9.40 -8.71
CA TYR A 189 -19.68 -8.08 -8.08
C TYR A 189 -18.43 -7.33 -8.50
N ASP A 190 -17.36 -8.07 -8.79
CA ASP A 190 -16.07 -7.52 -9.15
C ASP A 190 -15.32 -8.48 -10.08
N PHE A 191 -14.32 -7.95 -10.79
CA PHE A 191 -13.52 -8.65 -11.78
C PHE A 191 -12.07 -8.18 -11.71
N ALA A 192 -11.14 -9.11 -11.81
CA ALA A 192 -9.72 -8.81 -11.91
C ALA A 192 -9.04 -9.77 -12.88
N GLN A 193 -7.95 -9.30 -13.47
CA GLN A 193 -7.14 -10.07 -14.41
C GLN A 193 -5.66 -9.85 -14.11
N LYS A 194 -4.89 -10.94 -14.08
CA LYS A 194 -3.45 -10.90 -13.85
C LYS A 194 -2.74 -11.75 -14.91
N GLN A 195 -1.83 -11.14 -15.66
CA GLN A 195 -0.96 -11.87 -16.58
C GLN A 195 0.06 -12.70 -15.79
N THR A 196 0.09 -14.02 -15.98
CA THR A 196 1.05 -14.90 -15.26
C THR A 196 2.31 -15.18 -16.04
N ASP A 197 2.27 -15.12 -17.37
CA ASP A 197 3.39 -15.52 -18.21
C ASP A 197 3.69 -14.50 -19.32
N ALA A 198 4.99 -14.31 -19.58
CA ALA A 198 5.50 -13.58 -20.73
C ALA A 198 5.29 -14.44 -21.98
N ILE A 199 4.20 -14.19 -22.70
CA ILE A 199 3.89 -14.75 -24.04
C ILE A 199 3.89 -16.28 -24.07
N VAL A 200 2.72 -16.87 -23.81
CA VAL A 200 2.55 -18.35 -23.77
C VAL A 200 2.73 -19.00 -25.15
N CYS A 201 2.55 -18.28 -26.27
CA CYS A 201 2.90 -18.80 -27.60
C CYS A 201 2.96 -17.70 -28.67
N SER A 202 4.04 -17.59 -29.43
CA SER A 202 4.12 -16.70 -30.61
C SER A 202 3.30 -17.22 -31.80
N ALA A 203 2.96 -18.51 -31.82
CA ALA A 203 2.33 -19.18 -32.96
C ALA A 203 0.80 -18.97 -33.00
N CYS A 204 0.18 -18.77 -31.83
CA CYS A 204 -1.19 -18.32 -31.73
C CYS A 204 -1.12 -16.88 -31.23
N SER A 205 -1.50 -15.90 -32.03
CA SER A 205 -1.67 -14.50 -31.57
C SER A 205 -2.80 -14.34 -30.53
N CYS A 206 -3.07 -15.38 -29.73
CA CYS A 206 -3.90 -15.33 -28.55
C CYS A 206 -3.03 -14.74 -27.44
N PRO A 207 -3.18 -13.45 -27.12
CA PRO A 207 -2.60 -12.96 -25.89
C PRO A 207 -3.34 -13.68 -24.76
N ARG A 208 -2.67 -13.79 -23.61
CA ARG A 208 -3.27 -14.02 -22.28
C ARG A 208 -3.17 -15.45 -21.75
N GLY A 209 -1.99 -15.73 -21.20
CA GLY A 209 -1.86 -16.58 -20.03
C GLY A 209 -2.27 -15.81 -18.79
N ASP A 210 -3.50 -15.30 -18.74
CA ASP A 210 -3.94 -14.48 -17.62
C ASP A 210 -4.82 -15.32 -16.69
N ILE A 211 -4.59 -15.19 -15.39
CA ILE A 211 -5.54 -15.64 -14.38
C ILE A 211 -6.66 -14.61 -14.32
N ILE A 212 -7.88 -15.09 -14.50
CA ILE A 212 -9.09 -14.29 -14.31
C ILE A 212 -9.64 -14.60 -12.93
N ALA A 213 -10.05 -13.56 -12.21
CA ALA A 213 -10.76 -13.69 -10.95
C ALA A 213 -12.07 -12.90 -10.96
N VAL A 214 -13.08 -13.42 -10.27
CA VAL A 214 -14.37 -12.75 -10.08
C VAL A 214 -14.81 -12.85 -8.62
N LEU A 215 -15.42 -11.79 -8.12
CA LEU A 215 -16.01 -11.76 -6.79
C LEU A 215 -17.48 -12.19 -6.89
N VAL A 216 -17.84 -13.27 -6.21
CA VAL A 216 -19.19 -13.87 -6.24
C VAL A 216 -19.72 -14.08 -4.84
N ASP A 217 -21.03 -14.31 -4.70
CA ASP A 217 -21.62 -14.71 -3.42
C ASP A 217 -21.11 -16.09 -2.99
N LEU A 218 -20.94 -16.29 -1.68
CA LEU A 218 -20.50 -17.58 -1.12
C LEU A 218 -21.41 -18.76 -1.53
N SER A 219 -22.71 -18.50 -1.69
CA SER A 219 -23.69 -19.50 -2.17
C SER A 219 -23.38 -20.02 -3.59
N SER A 220 -22.67 -19.24 -4.40
CA SER A 220 -22.30 -19.61 -5.78
C SER A 220 -21.00 -20.41 -5.88
N ILE A 221 -20.21 -20.51 -4.79
CA ILE A 221 -18.86 -21.11 -4.82
C ILE A 221 -18.89 -22.57 -5.26
N LYS A 222 -19.87 -23.36 -4.80
CA LYS A 222 -20.00 -24.77 -5.23
C LYS A 222 -20.15 -24.87 -6.76
N LYS A 223 -21.03 -24.04 -7.33
CA LYS A 223 -21.26 -23.97 -8.78
C LYS A 223 -20.03 -23.49 -9.53
N MET A 224 -19.30 -22.52 -8.99
CA MET A 224 -18.04 -22.04 -9.59
C MET A 224 -16.98 -23.15 -9.62
N LYS A 225 -16.84 -23.93 -8.55
CA LYS A 225 -15.93 -25.08 -8.47
C LYS A 225 -16.27 -26.17 -9.50
N GLU A 226 -17.55 -26.48 -9.66
CA GLU A 226 -18.02 -27.44 -10.68
C GLU A 226 -17.67 -27.00 -12.11
N MET A 227 -17.49 -25.69 -12.35
CA MET A 227 -17.04 -25.13 -13.63
C MET A 227 -15.51 -25.01 -13.77
N GLY A 228 -14.76 -25.50 -12.78
CA GLY A 228 -13.29 -25.47 -12.77
C GLY A 228 -12.67 -24.17 -12.24
N TRP A 229 -13.44 -23.34 -11.54
CA TRP A 229 -12.89 -22.20 -10.81
C TRP A 229 -12.35 -22.64 -9.44
N ASN A 230 -11.27 -22.02 -8.99
CA ASN A 230 -10.63 -22.24 -7.71
C ASN A 230 -11.01 -21.12 -6.74
N SER A 231 -11.31 -21.47 -5.49
CA SER A 231 -11.49 -20.47 -4.44
C SER A 231 -10.18 -19.75 -4.17
N MET A 232 -10.21 -18.42 -4.15
CA MET A 232 -9.10 -17.62 -3.66
C MET A 232 -9.25 -17.39 -2.16
N GLU A 233 -8.13 -17.43 -1.45
CA GLU A 233 -8.11 -17.04 -0.06
C GLU A 233 -8.27 -15.52 0.07
N PRO A 234 -8.99 -15.03 1.09
CA PRO A 234 -9.04 -13.61 1.38
C PRO A 234 -7.62 -13.09 1.64
N ILE A 235 -7.16 -12.18 0.78
CA ILE A 235 -5.87 -11.53 0.93
C ILE A 235 -6.07 -10.06 1.33
N ALA A 236 -5.36 -9.62 2.35
CA ALA A 236 -5.30 -8.22 2.74
C ALA A 236 -4.12 -7.56 2.02
N CYS A 237 -4.39 -6.68 1.06
CA CYS A 237 -3.34 -5.98 0.35
C CYS A 237 -2.68 -4.92 1.25
N THR A 238 -1.37 -4.75 1.12
CA THR A 238 -0.64 -3.68 1.80
C THR A 238 -1.12 -2.32 1.29
N LYS A 239 -1.11 -1.30 2.15
CA LYS A 239 -1.52 0.08 1.80
C LYS A 239 -0.43 0.87 1.06
N GLU A 240 0.32 0.18 0.22
CA GLU A 240 1.37 0.79 -0.58
C GLU A 240 0.78 1.58 -1.74
N ALA A 241 1.50 2.61 -2.15
CA ALA A 241 1.15 3.51 -3.23
C ALA A 241 2.27 3.50 -4.27
N LYS A 242 1.90 3.38 -5.55
CA LYS A 242 2.81 3.55 -6.69
C LYS A 242 2.50 4.88 -7.35
N VAL A 243 3.53 5.71 -7.53
CA VAL A 243 3.44 6.94 -8.31
C VAL A 243 3.61 6.58 -9.80
N CYS A 244 2.64 6.97 -10.60
CA CYS A 244 2.62 6.79 -12.05
C CYS A 244 3.40 7.91 -12.77
N SER A 245 3.62 7.77 -14.07
CA SER A 245 4.38 8.76 -14.86
C SER A 245 3.66 10.11 -15.00
N ASP A 246 2.33 10.16 -14.84
CA ASP A 246 1.53 11.40 -14.69
C ASP A 246 1.54 11.96 -13.26
N ALA A 247 2.35 11.41 -12.37
CA ALA A 247 2.32 11.68 -10.93
C ALA A 247 1.02 11.27 -10.22
N SER A 248 0.09 10.57 -10.89
CA SER A 248 -1.04 9.95 -10.19
C SER A 248 -0.56 8.85 -9.23
N ILE A 249 -1.38 8.53 -8.24
CA ILE A 249 -1.04 7.54 -7.21
C ILE A 249 -2.05 6.40 -7.27
N VAL A 250 -1.56 5.18 -7.50
CA VAL A 250 -2.37 3.96 -7.52
C VAL A 250 -2.02 3.04 -6.34
N GLY A 251 -3.04 2.43 -5.73
CA GLY A 251 -2.89 1.45 -4.66
C GLY A 251 -2.86 0.02 -5.19
N ARG A 252 -2.64 -0.94 -4.29
CA ARG A 252 -2.81 -2.37 -4.61
C ARG A 252 -4.28 -2.77 -4.57
N GLU A 253 -4.70 -3.62 -5.51
CA GLU A 253 -6.08 -4.09 -5.63
C GLU A 253 -6.20 -5.60 -5.42
N ALA A 254 -7.23 -5.99 -4.68
CA ALA A 254 -7.61 -7.40 -4.55
C ALA A 254 -8.11 -7.94 -5.90
N PRO A 255 -7.97 -9.25 -6.17
CA PRO A 255 -7.50 -10.31 -5.28
C PRO A 255 -6.02 -10.67 -5.47
N PHE A 256 -5.30 -9.95 -6.34
CA PHE A 256 -3.89 -10.26 -6.63
C PHE A 256 -2.90 -9.38 -5.85
N CYS A 257 -3.40 -8.33 -5.19
CA CYS A 257 -2.62 -7.32 -4.50
C CYS A 257 -1.53 -6.70 -5.39
N GLU A 258 -1.82 -6.55 -6.67
CA GLU A 258 -0.98 -5.82 -7.61
C GLU A 258 -1.43 -4.37 -7.67
N PHE A 259 -0.52 -3.47 -8.01
CA PHE A 259 -0.90 -2.07 -8.22
C PHE A 259 -1.91 -1.98 -9.34
N ALA A 260 -2.97 -1.19 -9.14
CA ALA A 260 -3.92 -0.87 -10.19
C ALA A 260 -3.17 -0.34 -11.42
N SER A 261 -3.70 -0.56 -12.63
CA SER A 261 -3.10 0.05 -13.81
C SER A 261 -3.04 1.57 -13.61
N CYS A 262 -1.90 2.17 -13.93
CA CYS A 262 -1.83 3.62 -14.01
C CYS A 262 -2.90 4.10 -14.99
N PRO A 263 -3.51 5.28 -14.77
CA PRO A 263 -4.39 5.87 -15.76
C PRO A 263 -3.64 5.87 -17.09
N ASP A 264 -4.25 5.28 -18.12
CA ASP A 264 -3.76 5.47 -19.46
C ASP A 264 -3.88 6.97 -19.73
N ILE A 265 -2.76 7.70 -19.57
CA ILE A 265 -2.55 8.93 -20.30
C ILE A 265 -2.50 8.44 -21.74
N LYS A 266 -3.66 8.28 -22.37
CA LYS A 266 -3.71 8.21 -23.81
C LYS A 266 -2.95 9.44 -24.22
N GLY A 267 -1.78 9.23 -24.83
CA GLY A 267 -0.89 10.27 -25.32
C GLY A 267 -1.58 11.01 -26.45
N GLY A 268 -2.63 11.73 -26.10
CA GLY A 268 -2.97 12.94 -26.76
C GLY A 268 -2.02 14.02 -26.21
N ASP A 269 -1.63 15.03 -26.96
CA ASP A 269 -2.25 15.56 -28.16
C ASP A 269 -3.78 15.35 -28.18
N ASP A 270 -4.41 15.48 -27.00
CA ASP A 270 -5.84 15.34 -26.80
C ASP A 270 -6.51 16.70 -27.07
N GLY A 271 -5.73 17.68 -27.54
CA GLY A 271 -6.18 19.06 -27.61
C GLY A 271 -6.71 19.54 -26.27
N ARG A 272 -6.27 18.98 -25.12
CA ARG A 272 -6.38 19.73 -23.88
C ARG A 272 -5.52 20.94 -24.08
N ASN A 273 -6.21 22.04 -24.32
CA ASN A 273 -5.63 23.35 -24.43
C ASN A 273 -4.78 23.57 -23.17
N ASP A 274 -3.46 23.37 -23.31
CA ASP A 274 -2.48 23.82 -22.32
C ASP A 274 -2.70 25.31 -21.99
N GLU A 275 -3.46 26.05 -22.82
CA GLU A 275 -4.00 27.40 -22.59
C GLU A 275 -4.60 27.63 -21.18
N GLU A 276 -5.00 26.60 -20.45
CA GLU A 276 -5.62 26.75 -19.13
C GLU A 276 -4.65 26.62 -17.94
N PHE A 277 -3.35 26.43 -18.17
CA PHE A 277 -2.36 26.52 -17.09
C PHE A 277 -2.06 27.99 -16.75
N LYS A 278 -2.37 28.40 -15.52
CA LYS A 278 -2.13 29.75 -15.00
C LYS A 278 -1.76 29.70 -13.53
N VAL A 279 -0.72 30.45 -13.16
CA VAL A 279 -0.33 30.62 -11.76
C VAL A 279 -0.19 32.11 -11.46
N GLU A 280 -0.84 32.59 -10.40
CA GLU A 280 -0.65 33.94 -9.88
C GLU A 280 -0.20 33.87 -8.41
N LEU A 281 0.91 34.53 -8.11
CA LEU A 281 1.47 34.64 -6.76
C LEU A 281 1.60 36.12 -6.39
N TRP A 282 0.93 36.54 -5.33
CA TRP A 282 1.04 37.87 -4.75
C TRP A 282 1.82 37.80 -3.45
N LEU A 283 2.80 38.69 -3.30
CA LEU A 283 3.58 38.89 -2.09
C LEU A 283 3.21 40.25 -1.50
N VAL A 284 2.62 40.24 -0.31
CA VAL A 284 2.19 41.43 0.41
C VAL A 284 3.20 41.69 1.54
N PRO A 285 3.83 42.88 1.58
CA PRO A 285 4.80 43.21 2.63
C PRO A 285 4.10 43.40 3.98
N SER A 286 4.86 43.27 5.06
CA SER A 286 4.43 43.71 6.40
C SER A 286 4.49 45.24 6.53
N PHE A 287 4.15 45.77 7.70
CA PHE A 287 4.28 47.17 8.07
C PHE A 287 5.76 47.59 8.17
N VAL A 288 6.37 47.87 7.01
CA VAL A 288 7.74 48.38 6.89
C VAL A 288 7.74 49.78 6.29
N ILE A 289 8.80 50.54 6.55
CA ILE A 289 9.05 51.83 5.87
C ILE A 289 9.40 51.49 4.42
N ASP A 290 8.65 52.07 3.47
CA ASP A 290 8.73 51.83 2.02
C ASP A 290 8.33 50.40 1.59
N PRO A 291 7.07 49.99 1.83
CA PRO A 291 6.64 48.64 1.54
C PRO A 291 6.55 48.40 0.03
N VAL A 292 7.01 47.22 -0.39
CA VAL A 292 7.02 46.78 -1.79
C VAL A 292 6.13 45.56 -1.94
N SER A 293 5.11 45.64 -2.80
CA SER A 293 4.34 44.46 -3.22
C SER A 293 4.91 43.87 -4.50
N LYS A 294 4.77 42.55 -4.66
CA LYS A 294 5.22 41.83 -5.86
C LYS A 294 4.12 40.90 -6.34
N GLU A 295 3.84 40.91 -7.62
CA GLU A 295 2.88 40.04 -8.31
C GLU A 295 3.64 39.26 -9.39
N ILE A 296 3.52 37.94 -9.38
CA ILE A 296 4.15 37.02 -10.34
C ILE A 296 3.04 36.26 -11.04
N LYS A 297 2.95 36.39 -12.37
CA LYS A 297 2.04 35.60 -13.21
C LYS A 297 2.84 34.67 -14.11
N ILE A 298 2.49 33.39 -14.14
CA ILE A 298 3.09 32.38 -15.02
C ILE A 298 2.00 31.87 -15.97
N GLY A 299 2.27 32.00 -17.27
CA GLY A 299 1.41 31.51 -18.34
C GLY A 299 1.70 30.05 -18.73
N PRO A 300 0.87 29.50 -19.63
CA PRO A 300 0.96 28.11 -20.07
C PRO A 300 2.22 27.78 -20.87
N ASP A 301 2.76 28.79 -21.56
CA ASP A 301 4.02 28.75 -22.29
C ASP A 301 5.24 28.90 -21.39
N GLY A 302 5.06 29.11 -20.08
CA GLY A 302 6.10 29.41 -19.12
C GLY A 302 6.58 30.86 -19.12
N GLY A 303 5.89 31.74 -19.85
CA GLY A 303 6.11 33.19 -19.79
C GLY A 303 5.78 33.71 -18.38
N VAL A 304 6.69 34.50 -17.81
CA VAL A 304 6.56 35.05 -16.45
C VAL A 304 6.49 36.57 -16.52
N THR A 305 5.46 37.15 -15.92
CA THR A 305 5.39 38.60 -15.67
C THR A 305 5.57 38.87 -14.18
N VAL A 306 6.54 39.71 -13.83
CA VAL A 306 6.81 40.14 -12.47
C VAL A 306 6.53 41.63 -12.35
N LYS A 307 5.44 41.99 -11.68
CA LYS A 307 5.10 43.38 -11.36
C LYS A 307 5.52 43.69 -9.93
N THR A 308 6.26 44.76 -9.72
CA THR A 308 6.71 45.23 -8.41
C THR A 308 6.24 46.66 -8.20
N GLU A 309 5.57 46.94 -7.08
CA GLU A 309 4.99 48.25 -6.78
C GLU A 309 5.49 48.76 -5.42
N GLN A 310 6.08 49.96 -5.41
CA GLN A 310 6.40 50.67 -4.19
C GLN A 310 5.14 51.35 -3.67
N LEU A 311 4.55 50.81 -2.61
CA LEU A 311 3.23 51.24 -2.14
C LEU A 311 3.20 52.68 -1.59
N ARG A 312 4.36 53.23 -1.20
CA ARG A 312 4.46 54.61 -0.70
C ARG A 312 4.38 55.64 -1.82
N ASP A 313 5.12 55.41 -2.90
CA ASP A 313 5.30 56.38 -3.98
C ASP A 313 4.48 56.03 -5.24
N GLY A 314 3.89 54.83 -5.29
CA GLY A 314 3.13 54.32 -6.42
C GLY A 314 4.00 53.91 -7.62
N ASN A 315 5.32 53.86 -7.47
CA ASN A 315 6.22 53.47 -8.55
C ASN A 315 6.05 51.98 -8.90
N VAL A 316 5.69 51.69 -10.15
CA VAL A 316 5.50 50.33 -10.66
C VAL A 316 6.63 49.98 -11.64
N SER A 317 7.21 48.80 -11.48
CA SER A 317 8.12 48.20 -12.46
C SER A 317 7.59 46.83 -12.91
N VAL A 318 7.76 46.51 -14.19
CA VAL A 318 7.33 45.24 -14.78
C VAL A 318 8.54 44.59 -15.45
N GLN A 319 8.77 43.31 -15.14
CA GLN A 319 9.82 42.50 -15.76
C GLN A 319 9.18 41.25 -16.39
N ASN A 320 9.59 40.93 -17.62
CA ASN A 320 9.17 39.70 -18.29
C ASN A 320 10.34 38.71 -18.30
N LYS A 321 10.06 37.46 -17.95
CA LYS A 321 11.02 36.33 -17.96
C LYS A 321 10.38 35.12 -18.62
N GLN A 322 11.16 34.07 -18.80
CA GLN A 322 10.72 32.81 -19.40
C GLN A 322 11.27 31.66 -18.57
N LEU A 323 10.39 30.79 -18.06
CA LEU A 323 10.83 29.54 -17.44
C LEU A 323 11.28 28.56 -18.51
N THR A 324 12.31 27.80 -18.19
CA THR A 324 12.74 26.66 -19.01
C THR A 324 11.67 25.57 -18.97
N LYS A 325 11.64 24.71 -19.99
CA LYS A 325 10.75 23.54 -20.01
C LYS A 325 10.92 22.66 -18.76
N ALA A 326 12.16 22.45 -18.31
CA ALA A 326 12.42 21.66 -17.10
C ALA A 326 11.86 22.30 -15.83
N GLN A 327 11.94 23.64 -15.70
CA GLN A 327 11.31 24.37 -14.59
C GLN A 327 9.79 24.26 -14.65
N MET A 328 9.21 24.37 -15.84
CA MET A 328 7.76 24.21 -16.03
C MET A 328 7.28 22.82 -15.63
N GLU A 329 7.92 21.75 -16.11
CA GLU A 329 7.56 20.38 -15.73
C GLU A 329 7.71 20.14 -14.21
N SER A 330 8.76 20.69 -13.60
CA SER A 330 8.98 20.59 -12.16
C SER A 330 7.90 21.31 -11.36
N LEU A 331 7.49 22.51 -11.81
CA LEU A 331 6.39 23.26 -11.19
C LEU A 331 5.05 22.51 -11.33
N LYS A 332 4.72 22.03 -12.54
CA LYS A 332 3.49 21.26 -12.79
C LYS A 332 3.44 20.00 -11.90
N SER A 333 4.55 19.26 -11.84
CA SER A 333 4.67 18.07 -10.99
C SER A 333 4.55 18.38 -9.49
N LEU A 334 5.16 19.48 -9.02
CA LEU A 334 5.04 19.93 -7.64
C LEU A 334 3.60 20.27 -7.27
N ILE A 335 2.89 21.01 -8.13
CA ILE A 335 1.48 21.40 -7.91
C ILE A 335 0.59 20.16 -7.77
N LEU A 336 0.72 19.21 -8.70
CA LEU A 336 -0.11 17.99 -8.73
C LEU A 336 0.17 17.07 -7.53
N SER A 337 1.44 16.96 -7.11
CA SER A 337 1.82 16.09 -5.98
C SER A 337 1.57 16.71 -4.60
N ALA A 338 1.54 18.04 -4.48
CA ALA A 338 1.45 18.73 -3.19
C ALA A 338 0.03 18.74 -2.57
N ASN A 339 -1.01 18.17 -3.21
CA ASN A 339 -2.41 18.28 -2.75
C ASN A 339 -2.92 19.73 -2.62
N PHE A 340 -2.37 20.70 -3.37
CA PHE A 340 -2.76 22.11 -3.30
C PHE A 340 -4.28 22.34 -3.50
N PHE A 341 -4.89 21.61 -4.43
CA PHE A 341 -6.33 21.71 -4.73
C PHE A 341 -7.25 21.15 -3.64
N LYS A 342 -6.70 20.56 -2.57
CA LYS A 342 -7.47 20.09 -1.41
C LYS A 342 -7.46 21.08 -0.25
N ILE A 343 -6.63 22.13 -0.32
CA ILE A 343 -6.54 23.15 0.73
C ILE A 343 -7.85 23.95 0.70
N THR A 344 -8.52 24.04 1.85
CA THR A 344 -9.75 24.82 1.98
C THR A 344 -9.46 26.24 2.46
N GLN A 345 -10.40 27.16 2.26
CA GLN A 345 -10.27 28.51 2.85
C GLN A 345 -10.21 28.47 4.39
N GLU A 346 -10.82 27.47 5.03
CA GLU A 346 -10.79 27.33 6.49
C GLU A 346 -9.38 26.99 6.99
N ASP A 347 -8.61 26.23 6.22
CA ASP A 347 -7.21 25.94 6.51
C ASP A 347 -6.32 27.19 6.48
N ALA A 348 -6.73 28.22 5.73
CA ALA A 348 -6.04 29.51 5.63
C ALA A 348 -6.52 30.58 6.62
N ARG A 349 -7.63 30.36 7.35
CA ARG A 349 -8.24 31.38 8.24
C ARG A 349 -7.48 31.63 9.55
N THR A 350 -6.53 30.80 9.92
CA THR A 350 -5.83 30.86 11.22
C THR A 350 -4.61 31.80 11.23
N CYS A 351 -4.40 32.61 10.19
CA CYS A 351 -3.20 33.43 10.05
C CYS A 351 -3.39 34.86 10.60
N ILE A 352 -2.38 35.37 11.32
CA ILE A 352 -2.32 36.75 11.81
C ILE A 352 -1.76 37.67 10.71
N ALA A 353 -2.40 38.81 10.46
CA ALA A 353 -2.14 39.70 9.33
C ALA A 353 -0.89 40.59 9.46
N ASP A 354 -0.20 40.59 10.60
CA ASP A 354 0.86 41.57 10.89
C ASP A 354 2.22 41.25 10.24
N LYS A 355 2.36 40.08 9.60
CA LYS A 355 3.60 39.63 8.93
C LYS A 355 3.44 39.60 7.41
N PRO A 356 4.55 39.52 6.63
CA PRO A 356 4.46 39.38 5.19
C PRO A 356 3.64 38.13 4.84
N THR A 357 2.72 38.28 3.90
CA THR A 357 1.82 37.21 3.47
C THR A 357 1.96 36.96 1.98
N ARG A 358 1.59 35.75 1.57
CA ARG A 358 1.49 35.37 0.16
C ARG A 358 0.06 34.95 -0.17
N SER A 359 -0.39 35.24 -1.38
CA SER A 359 -1.61 34.66 -1.94
C SER A 359 -1.24 33.90 -3.22
N LEU A 360 -1.81 32.72 -3.41
CA LEU A 360 -1.49 31.83 -4.52
C LEU A 360 -2.78 31.34 -5.17
N GLU A 361 -2.96 31.67 -6.44
CA GLU A 361 -4.04 31.18 -7.31
C GLU A 361 -3.41 30.26 -8.37
N ILE A 362 -3.95 29.05 -8.51
CA ILE A 362 -3.51 28.10 -9.52
C ILE A 362 -4.69 27.56 -10.27
N LYS A 363 -4.62 27.65 -11.60
CA LYS A 363 -5.50 26.98 -12.54
C LYS A 363 -4.71 25.96 -13.36
N PHE A 364 -5.21 24.73 -13.41
CA PHE A 364 -4.60 23.61 -14.12
C PHE A 364 -5.71 22.78 -14.79
N GLY A 365 -6.08 23.15 -16.01
CA GLY A 365 -7.28 22.61 -16.66
C GLY A 365 -8.53 22.93 -15.84
N GLU A 366 -9.33 21.91 -15.54
CA GLU A 366 -10.56 22.01 -14.72
C GLU A 366 -10.29 22.20 -13.21
N LEU A 367 -9.02 22.10 -12.76
CA LEU A 367 -8.66 22.28 -11.36
C LEU A 367 -8.31 23.73 -11.09
N GLU A 368 -9.01 24.37 -10.15
CA GLU A 368 -8.75 25.74 -9.72
C GLU A 368 -8.80 25.82 -8.20
N ASN A 369 -7.83 26.49 -7.59
CA ASN A 369 -7.87 26.82 -6.16
C ASN A 369 -7.13 28.13 -5.88
N GLU A 370 -7.60 28.85 -4.86
CA GLU A 370 -6.99 30.09 -4.37
C GLU A 370 -6.76 29.98 -2.86
N VAL A 371 -5.50 30.18 -2.45
CA VAL A 371 -5.12 30.19 -1.05
C VAL A 371 -4.47 31.54 -0.73
N SER A 372 -5.16 32.33 0.08
CA SER A 372 -4.72 33.66 0.50
C SER A 372 -4.14 33.65 1.92
N ASN A 373 -3.36 34.69 2.27
CA ASN A 373 -2.77 34.90 3.60
C ASN A 373 -1.76 33.82 4.06
N ILE A 374 -1.00 33.23 3.15
CA ILE A 374 0.07 32.27 3.45
C ILE A 374 1.24 33.02 4.12
N GLY A 375 1.21 33.09 5.45
CA GLY A 375 2.23 33.72 6.29
C GLY A 375 2.99 32.72 7.16
N ALA A 376 4.05 33.17 7.82
CA ALA A 376 4.90 32.34 8.70
C ALA A 376 4.16 31.78 9.94
N GLU A 377 3.07 32.42 10.37
CA GLU A 377 2.31 32.07 11.58
C GLU A 377 1.10 31.17 11.32
N CYS A 378 0.81 30.85 10.06
CA CYS A 378 -0.20 29.85 9.74
C CYS A 378 0.26 28.45 10.16
N ASP A 379 -0.71 27.57 10.40
CA ASP A 379 -0.47 26.14 10.60
C ASP A 379 0.41 25.60 9.47
N ALA A 380 1.66 25.28 9.81
CA ALA A 380 2.70 24.95 8.85
C ALA A 380 2.42 23.64 8.14
N GLU A 381 1.71 22.72 8.78
CA GLU A 381 1.39 21.40 8.24
C GLU A 381 0.28 21.51 7.20
N LYS A 382 -0.76 22.30 7.49
CA LYS A 382 -1.90 22.49 6.58
C LYS A 382 -1.56 23.26 5.30
N LEU A 383 -0.65 24.23 5.38
CA LEU A 383 -0.27 25.08 4.25
C LEU A 383 1.12 24.74 3.67
N GLU A 384 1.70 23.59 4.04
CA GLU A 384 3.03 23.18 3.57
C GLU A 384 3.12 23.16 2.04
N ALA A 385 2.08 22.63 1.40
CA ALA A 385 1.94 22.55 -0.05
C ALA A 385 2.01 23.92 -0.73
N ALA A 386 1.17 24.86 -0.28
CA ALA A 386 1.13 26.21 -0.83
C ALA A 386 2.47 26.95 -0.61
N ARG A 387 3.12 26.76 0.55
CA ARG A 387 4.45 27.34 0.84
C ARG A 387 5.52 26.80 -0.11
N LYS A 388 5.60 25.48 -0.29
CA LYS A 388 6.58 24.85 -1.20
C LYS A 388 6.41 25.33 -2.64
N ILE A 389 5.18 25.46 -3.12
CA ILE A 389 4.91 25.97 -4.46
C ILE A 389 5.32 27.43 -4.58
N ALA A 390 4.95 28.28 -3.62
CA ALA A 390 5.34 29.69 -3.62
C ALA A 390 6.87 29.87 -3.58
N ASP A 391 7.56 29.13 -2.71
CA ASP A 391 9.02 29.17 -2.60
C ASP A 391 9.71 28.73 -3.91
N TYR A 392 9.18 27.69 -4.56
CA TYR A 392 9.66 27.24 -5.86
C TYR A 392 9.50 28.34 -6.92
N ILE A 393 8.33 28.99 -6.99
CA ILE A 393 8.07 30.09 -7.94
C ILE A 393 9.04 31.23 -7.71
N GLU A 394 9.21 31.68 -6.46
CA GLU A 394 10.14 32.76 -6.13
C GLU A 394 11.59 32.40 -6.53
N GLN A 395 12.04 31.18 -6.24
CA GLN A 395 13.38 30.70 -6.61
C GLN A 395 13.55 30.62 -8.13
N ALA A 396 12.57 30.05 -8.84
CA ALA A 396 12.62 29.88 -10.29
C ALA A 396 12.61 31.21 -11.04
N VAL A 397 11.97 32.24 -10.49
CA VAL A 397 11.91 33.58 -11.06
C VAL A 397 13.15 34.41 -10.72
N ASN A 398 13.83 34.14 -9.61
CA ASN A 398 15.03 34.90 -9.20
C ASN A 398 16.32 34.37 -9.85
N ASN A 399 16.39 33.08 -10.17
CA ASN A 399 17.46 32.48 -10.98
C ASN A 399 17.27 32.76 -12.47
#